data_AF-A0A959E4D3-F1
#
_entry.id   AF-A0A959E4D3-F1
#
_cell.length_a   1.000
_cell.length_b   1.000
_cell.length_c   1.000
_cell.angle_alpha   90.00
_cell.angle_beta   90.00
_cell.angle_gamma   90.00
#
_symmetry.space_group_name_H-M   'P 1'
#
loop_
_entity.id
_entity.type
_entity.pdbx_description
1 polymer ?
#
loop_
_entity_poly.entity_id
_entity_poly.type
_entity_poly.pdbx_seq_one_letter_code
_entity_poly.pdbx_strand_id
1 'polypeptide(L)'
;MQLHKIKEAFARYEAWLGTPKAEERLFLWESQRLFQENWDLDSEDLAGMYDRSLQNSTTRRYWFRENYEPKKVMLVLMGVDREFVRSMFKDLFLESKGLTGRADRFVFHCDQLLSEFKRQNPRSVENNHYHNDNYQIISLYLAFRYPDQYTFYDHEAFKRLMVAVGSRDIPVTPDIERFSKVMRTLYGLMKKEERLMELHRKRLVAGRDYEGESLLVAYDFYHTTGHFFT
;
A
#
# COMPACT_ATOMS: atom_id res chain seq x y z
N MET A 1 14.29 17.23 6.25
CA MET A 1 14.17 17.35 4.78
C MET A 1 14.39 18.81 4.40
N GLN A 2 14.95 19.09 3.23
CA GLN A 2 15.26 20.45 2.76
C GLN A 2 14.19 20.92 1.77
N LEU A 3 13.54 22.06 2.05
CA LEU A 3 12.39 22.52 1.26
C LEU A 3 12.72 22.77 -0.21
N HIS A 4 13.88 23.36 -0.52
CA HIS A 4 14.28 23.62 -1.90
C HIS A 4 14.42 22.31 -2.71
N LYS A 5 15.03 21.26 -2.11
CA LYS A 5 15.14 19.94 -2.76
C LYS A 5 13.79 19.26 -2.97
N ILE A 6 12.86 19.41 -2.01
CA ILE A 6 11.49 18.92 -2.18
C ILE A 6 10.83 19.59 -3.38
N LYS A 7 10.93 20.92 -3.49
CA LYS A 7 10.37 21.69 -4.62
C LYS A 7 10.99 21.29 -5.96
N GLU A 8 12.31 21.10 -6.01
CA GLU A 8 12.99 20.58 -7.21
C GLU A 8 12.49 19.18 -7.60
N ALA A 9 12.30 18.30 -6.62
CA ALA A 9 11.75 16.97 -6.86
C ALA A 9 10.29 17.02 -7.35
N PHE A 10 9.47 17.92 -6.80
CA PHE A 10 8.10 18.14 -7.27
C PHE A 10 8.06 18.64 -8.72
N ALA A 11 8.95 19.57 -9.10
CA ALA A 11 9.02 20.05 -10.48
C ALA A 11 9.39 18.91 -11.47
N ARG A 12 10.29 18.00 -11.08
CA ARG A 12 10.62 16.81 -11.89
C ARG A 12 9.45 15.85 -11.99
N TYR A 13 8.72 15.65 -10.90
CA TYR A 13 7.54 14.80 -10.89
C TYR A 13 6.39 15.39 -11.72
N GLU A 14 6.19 16.71 -11.66
CA GLU A 14 5.23 17.42 -12.51
C GLU A 14 5.55 17.19 -13.99
N ALA A 15 6.82 17.29 -14.40
CA ALA A 15 7.24 16.98 -15.76
C ALA A 15 7.00 15.50 -16.13
N TRP A 16 7.24 14.57 -15.21
CA TRP A 16 7.00 13.15 -15.42
C TRP A 16 5.51 12.80 -15.59
N LEU A 17 4.60 13.51 -14.89
CA LEU A 17 3.15 13.33 -15.05
C LEU A 17 2.68 13.55 -16.49
N GLY A 18 3.41 14.32 -17.30
CA GLY A 18 3.12 14.52 -18.72
C GLY A 18 3.63 13.40 -19.65
N THR A 19 4.17 12.30 -19.12
CA THR A 19 4.74 11.20 -19.93
C THR A 19 3.79 9.99 -19.97
N PRO A 20 3.84 9.14 -21.02
CA PRO A 20 3.04 7.91 -21.09
C PRO A 20 3.26 6.97 -19.90
N LYS A 21 4.47 6.97 -19.31
CA LYS A 21 4.80 6.17 -18.12
C LYS A 21 3.96 6.54 -16.89
N ALA A 22 3.41 7.75 -16.84
CA ALA A 22 2.54 8.16 -15.76
C ALA A 22 1.16 7.50 -15.81
N GLU A 23 0.72 7.09 -17.00
CA GLU A 23 -0.55 6.38 -17.20
C GLU A 23 -0.44 4.89 -16.83
N GLU A 24 0.74 4.30 -17.03
CA GLU A 24 1.02 2.89 -16.68
C GLU A 24 0.81 2.57 -15.19
N ARG A 25 0.69 3.57 -14.32
CA ARG A 25 0.46 3.39 -12.88
C ARG A 25 -1.00 3.59 -12.43
N LEU A 26 -1.88 4.01 -13.34
CA LEU A 26 -3.28 4.32 -13.01
C LEU A 26 -4.09 3.11 -12.53
N PHE A 27 -3.68 1.88 -12.87
CA PHE A 27 -4.32 0.67 -12.36
C PHE A 27 -4.36 0.62 -10.82
N LEU A 28 -3.47 1.34 -10.11
CA LEU A 28 -3.52 1.43 -8.65
C LEU A 28 -4.75 2.17 -8.14
N TRP A 29 -5.21 3.17 -8.88
CA TRP A 29 -6.40 3.93 -8.52
C TRP A 29 -7.67 3.11 -8.75
N GLU A 30 -7.73 2.30 -9.81
CA GLU A 30 -8.80 1.31 -9.97
C GLU A 30 -8.81 0.32 -8.80
N SER A 31 -7.64 -0.18 -8.40
CA SER A 31 -7.52 -1.10 -7.25
C SER A 31 -8.03 -0.47 -5.95
N GLN A 32 -7.67 0.80 -5.68
CA GLN A 32 -8.15 1.51 -4.51
C GLN A 32 -9.67 1.76 -4.56
N ARG A 33 -10.23 2.08 -5.74
CA ARG A 33 -11.68 2.23 -5.93
C ARG A 33 -12.41 0.93 -5.63
N LEU A 34 -11.98 -0.17 -6.25
CA LEU A 34 -12.59 -1.49 -6.04
C LEU A 34 -12.53 -1.92 -4.58
N PHE A 35 -11.41 -1.65 -3.88
CA PHE A 35 -11.31 -1.91 -2.46
C PHE A 35 -12.32 -1.07 -1.67
N GLN A 36 -12.41 0.24 -1.92
CA GLN A 36 -13.35 1.13 -1.23
C GLN A 36 -14.82 0.76 -1.47
N GLU A 37 -15.17 0.29 -2.66
CA GLU A 37 -16.54 -0.10 -3.01
C GLU A 37 -16.97 -1.45 -2.42
N ASN A 38 -16.01 -2.38 -2.23
CA ASN A 38 -16.31 -3.74 -1.81
C ASN A 38 -16.00 -4.03 -0.35
N TRP A 39 -15.09 -3.28 0.28
CA TRP A 39 -14.55 -3.65 1.59
C TRP A 39 -15.53 -3.44 2.73
N ASP A 40 -16.08 -4.54 3.23
CA ASP A 40 -17.01 -4.58 4.36
C ASP A 40 -16.60 -5.67 5.36
N LEU A 41 -16.02 -5.25 6.49
CA LEU A 41 -15.61 -6.16 7.57
C LEU A 41 -16.77 -6.71 8.38
N ASP A 42 -18.02 -6.37 8.10
CA ASP A 42 -19.19 -6.99 8.71
C ASP A 42 -19.93 -7.93 7.74
N SER A 43 -19.42 -8.09 6.50
CA SER A 43 -19.92 -9.08 5.53
C SER A 43 -19.91 -10.50 6.09
N GLU A 44 -21.02 -11.22 5.91
CA GLU A 44 -21.13 -12.65 6.24
C GLU A 44 -20.14 -13.49 5.40
N ASP A 45 -20.00 -13.16 4.12
CA ASP A 45 -19.00 -13.72 3.21
C ASP A 45 -17.75 -12.85 3.21
N LEU A 46 -16.92 -13.00 4.25
CA LEU A 46 -15.65 -12.28 4.38
C LEU A 46 -14.68 -12.62 3.24
N ALA A 47 -14.64 -13.88 2.80
CA ALA A 47 -13.72 -14.35 1.78
C ALA A 47 -14.08 -13.78 0.40
N GLY A 48 -15.35 -13.83 0.00
CA GLY A 48 -15.80 -13.23 -1.25
C GLY A 48 -15.70 -11.70 -1.24
N MET A 49 -15.96 -11.05 -0.10
CA MET A 49 -15.70 -9.61 0.08
C MET A 49 -14.22 -9.28 -0.17
N TYR A 50 -13.30 -10.01 0.47
CA TYR A 50 -11.86 -9.81 0.32
C TYR A 50 -11.39 -10.07 -1.12
N ASP A 51 -11.90 -11.11 -1.77
CA ASP A 51 -11.51 -11.46 -3.14
C ASP A 51 -11.89 -10.36 -4.14
N ARG A 52 -13.13 -9.86 -4.07
CA ARG A 52 -13.62 -8.76 -4.94
C ARG A 52 -12.91 -7.45 -4.66
N SER A 53 -12.55 -7.17 -3.41
CA SER A 53 -11.80 -5.96 -3.03
C SER A 53 -10.40 -5.88 -3.64
N LEU A 54 -9.85 -7.01 -4.12
CA LEU A 54 -8.53 -7.10 -4.75
C LEU A 54 -8.63 -7.69 -6.18
N GLN A 55 -9.67 -7.31 -6.92
CA GLN A 55 -9.96 -7.81 -8.27
C GLN A 55 -9.73 -6.74 -9.35
N ASN A 56 -8.48 -6.33 -9.54
CA ASN A 56 -8.11 -5.36 -10.58
C ASN A 56 -8.17 -5.96 -11.99
N SER A 57 -8.72 -5.22 -12.95
CA SER A 57 -8.90 -5.68 -14.35
C SER A 57 -7.62 -5.70 -15.18
N THR A 58 -6.59 -4.96 -14.78
CA THR A 58 -5.37 -4.73 -15.57
C THR A 58 -4.16 -5.50 -15.03
N THR A 59 -3.97 -5.56 -13.72
CA THR A 59 -2.82 -6.24 -13.11
C THR A 59 -3.08 -6.68 -11.68
N ARG A 60 -2.41 -7.77 -11.29
CA ARG A 60 -2.45 -8.35 -9.94
C ARG A 60 -1.10 -8.34 -9.23
N ARG A 61 -0.09 -7.66 -9.78
CA ARG A 61 1.33 -7.79 -9.35
C ARG A 61 1.63 -7.45 -7.88
N TYR A 62 0.75 -6.68 -7.25
CA TYR A 62 0.89 -6.28 -5.84
C TYR A 62 0.46 -7.36 -4.84
N TRP A 63 -0.29 -8.37 -5.29
CA TRP A 63 -0.73 -9.49 -4.45
C TRP A 63 -0.61 -10.86 -5.14
N PHE A 64 -0.02 -10.89 -6.34
CA PHE A 64 0.28 -12.08 -7.10
C PHE A 64 1.48 -11.84 -8.04
N ARG A 65 2.59 -12.52 -7.78
CA ARG A 65 3.75 -12.66 -8.68
C ARG A 65 4.47 -13.97 -8.35
N GLU A 66 5.53 -14.29 -9.09
CA GLU A 66 6.33 -15.49 -8.82
C GLU A 66 6.80 -15.53 -7.35
N ASN A 67 6.54 -16.65 -6.67
CA ASN A 67 6.86 -16.86 -5.25
C ASN A 67 6.26 -15.81 -4.30
N TYR A 68 5.12 -15.21 -4.64
CA TYR A 68 4.43 -14.25 -3.78
C TYR A 68 2.93 -14.18 -4.09
N GLU A 69 2.12 -14.79 -3.22
CA GLU A 69 0.67 -14.90 -3.39
C GLU A 69 -0.11 -14.60 -2.09
N PRO A 70 0.10 -13.44 -1.44
CA PRO A 70 -0.56 -13.11 -0.16
C PRO A 70 -2.08 -13.14 -0.24
N LYS A 71 -2.69 -12.73 -1.38
CA LYS A 71 -4.14 -12.78 -1.57
C LYS A 71 -4.68 -14.20 -1.49
N LYS A 72 -4.05 -15.13 -2.22
CA LYS A 72 -4.41 -16.55 -2.22
C LYS A 72 -4.30 -17.11 -0.80
N VAL A 73 -3.19 -16.84 -0.11
CA VAL A 73 -2.99 -17.41 1.23
C VAL A 73 -3.94 -16.79 2.25
N MET A 74 -4.25 -15.49 2.17
CA MET A 74 -5.23 -14.88 3.07
C MET A 74 -6.63 -15.54 2.93
N LEU A 75 -7.04 -15.88 1.72
CA LEU A 75 -8.28 -16.67 1.50
C LEU A 75 -8.20 -18.06 2.15
N VAL A 76 -7.05 -18.72 2.11
CA VAL A 76 -6.81 -19.98 2.84
C VAL A 76 -6.93 -19.76 4.35
N LEU A 77 -6.33 -18.70 4.90
CA LEU A 77 -6.40 -18.40 6.33
C LEU A 77 -7.82 -18.06 6.80
N MET A 78 -8.62 -17.38 5.96
CA MET A 78 -10.05 -17.15 6.22
C MET A 78 -10.85 -18.46 6.26
N GLY A 79 -10.41 -19.49 5.51
CA GLY A 79 -10.98 -20.83 5.56
C GLY A 79 -10.64 -21.60 6.85
N VAL A 80 -9.57 -21.22 7.56
CA VAL A 80 -9.21 -21.80 8.86
C VAL A 80 -10.04 -21.17 9.97
N ASP A 81 -10.03 -19.84 10.07
CA ASP A 81 -10.82 -19.12 11.07
C ASP A 81 -11.20 -17.72 10.55
N ARG A 82 -12.40 -17.64 9.98
CA ARG A 82 -12.95 -16.41 9.40
C ARG A 82 -13.06 -15.28 10.42
N GLU A 83 -13.55 -15.56 11.62
CA GLU A 83 -13.80 -14.51 12.62
C GLU A 83 -12.50 -14.02 13.25
N PHE A 84 -11.51 -14.90 13.39
CA PHE A 84 -10.18 -14.48 13.80
C PHE A 84 -9.53 -13.57 12.75
N VAL A 85 -9.58 -13.92 11.46
CA VAL A 85 -9.09 -13.03 10.39
C VAL A 85 -9.85 -11.69 10.38
N ARG A 86 -11.18 -11.70 10.59
CA ARG A 86 -11.97 -10.46 10.73
C ARG A 86 -11.42 -9.61 11.88
N SER A 87 -11.11 -10.22 13.02
CA SER A 87 -10.53 -9.53 14.17
C SER A 87 -9.13 -8.97 13.88
N MET A 88 -8.31 -9.68 13.10
CA MET A 88 -6.98 -9.22 12.67
C MET A 88 -7.08 -7.94 11.83
N PHE A 89 -7.98 -7.87 10.86
CA PHE A 89 -8.21 -6.65 10.09
C PHE A 89 -8.80 -5.52 10.94
N LYS A 90 -9.72 -5.83 11.86
CA LYS A 90 -10.24 -4.83 12.82
C LYS A 90 -9.11 -4.25 13.68
N ASP A 91 -8.19 -5.06 14.20
CA ASP A 91 -7.01 -4.56 14.95
C ASP A 91 -6.04 -3.82 14.03
N LEU A 92 -5.77 -4.31 12.81
CA LEU A 92 -4.90 -3.62 11.84
C LEU A 92 -5.43 -2.22 11.51
N PHE A 93 -6.73 -2.02 11.47
CA PHE A 93 -7.36 -0.73 11.13
C PHE A 93 -7.68 0.15 12.34
N LEU A 94 -7.33 -0.27 13.56
CA LEU A 94 -7.60 0.49 14.77
C LEU A 94 -6.58 1.63 14.99
N GLU A 95 -6.79 2.78 14.35
CA GLU A 95 -5.83 3.89 14.32
C GLU A 95 -5.51 4.54 15.67
N SER A 96 -6.27 4.23 16.73
CA SER A 96 -5.93 4.61 18.11
C SER A 96 -4.71 3.88 18.68
N LYS A 97 -4.24 2.80 18.02
CA LYS A 97 -3.03 2.06 18.39
C LYS A 97 -1.86 2.35 17.43
N GLY A 98 -0.63 2.22 17.94
CA GLY A 98 0.60 2.38 17.16
C GLY A 98 0.61 1.52 15.89
N LEU A 99 1.10 2.08 14.78
CA LEU A 99 1.03 1.47 13.46
C LEU A 99 1.93 0.24 13.38
N THR A 100 3.19 0.35 13.85
CA THR A 100 4.12 -0.77 13.84
C THR A 100 3.57 -1.94 14.66
N GLY A 101 3.06 -1.67 15.86
CA GLY A 101 2.50 -2.71 16.71
C GLY A 101 1.27 -3.42 16.13
N ARG A 102 0.40 -2.70 15.40
CA ARG A 102 -0.73 -3.31 14.69
C ARG A 102 -0.28 -4.17 13.51
N ALA A 103 0.68 -3.68 12.73
CA ALA A 103 1.25 -4.41 11.60
C ALA A 103 1.95 -5.70 12.07
N ASP A 104 2.79 -5.62 13.09
CA ASP A 104 3.53 -6.77 13.64
C ASP A 104 2.57 -7.83 14.22
N ARG A 105 1.51 -7.40 14.92
CA ARG A 105 0.46 -8.33 15.39
C ARG A 105 -0.26 -9.01 14.24
N PHE A 106 -0.57 -8.30 13.16
CA PHE A 106 -1.20 -8.90 11.98
C PHE A 106 -0.31 -10.02 11.39
N VAL A 107 1.00 -9.75 11.24
CA VAL A 107 1.98 -10.74 10.75
C VAL A 107 2.04 -11.94 11.68
N PHE A 108 2.16 -11.71 13.00
CA PHE A 108 2.17 -12.77 14.00
C PHE A 108 0.92 -13.65 13.94
N HIS A 109 -0.27 -13.06 13.78
CA HIS A 109 -1.50 -13.82 13.67
C HIS A 109 -1.61 -14.61 12.35
N CYS A 110 -1.01 -14.12 11.25
CA CYS A 110 -0.85 -14.93 10.04
C CYS A 110 0.04 -16.17 10.29
N ASP A 111 1.13 -16.06 11.06
CA ASP A 111 1.98 -17.20 11.42
C ASP A 111 1.20 -18.26 12.22
N GLN A 112 0.36 -17.81 13.15
CA GLN A 112 -0.49 -18.70 13.96
C GLN A 112 -1.50 -19.46 13.10
N LEU A 113 -2.22 -18.76 12.22
CA LEU A 113 -3.20 -19.38 11.32
C LEU A 113 -2.54 -20.31 10.31
N LEU A 114 -1.38 -19.94 9.75
CA LEU A 114 -0.63 -20.81 8.85
C LEU A 114 -0.15 -22.08 9.55
N SER A 115 0.26 -21.97 10.81
CA SER A 115 0.65 -23.13 11.63
C SER A 115 -0.52 -24.06 11.90
N GLU A 116 -1.71 -23.53 12.19
CA GLU A 116 -2.94 -24.31 12.34
C GLU A 116 -3.35 -24.97 11.02
N PHE A 117 -3.34 -24.21 9.92
CA PHE A 117 -3.60 -24.72 8.59
C PHE A 117 -2.73 -25.94 8.26
N LYS A 118 -1.42 -25.88 8.55
CA LYS A 118 -0.48 -26.99 8.32
C LYS A 118 -0.76 -28.21 9.19
N ARG A 119 -1.19 -28.02 10.44
CA ARG A 119 -1.61 -29.13 11.31
C ARG A 119 -2.83 -29.85 10.73
N GLN A 120 -3.79 -29.10 10.21
CA GLN A 120 -5.00 -29.64 9.57
C GLN A 120 -4.73 -30.22 8.18
N ASN A 121 -3.70 -29.73 7.48
CA ASN A 121 -3.35 -30.09 6.10
C ASN A 121 -1.87 -30.48 5.95
N PRO A 122 -1.40 -31.60 6.54
CA PRO A 122 0.02 -31.97 6.56
C PRO A 122 0.67 -32.18 5.18
N ARG A 123 -0.14 -32.39 4.13
CA ARG A 123 0.33 -32.61 2.75
C ARG A 123 0.26 -31.35 1.87
N SER A 124 -0.27 -30.24 2.39
CA SER A 124 -0.34 -28.99 1.64
C SER A 124 1.05 -28.42 1.38
N VAL A 125 1.19 -27.78 0.22
CA VAL A 125 2.43 -27.11 -0.22
C VAL A 125 2.54 -25.69 0.32
N GLU A 126 1.44 -25.11 0.80
CA GLU A 126 1.38 -23.76 1.33
C GLU A 126 2.21 -23.65 2.62
N ASN A 127 3.40 -23.06 2.46
CA ASN A 127 4.39 -22.97 3.53
C ASN A 127 4.69 -21.54 4.01
N ASN A 128 4.14 -20.52 3.33
CA ASN A 128 4.36 -19.10 3.60
C ASN A 128 3.03 -18.34 3.46
N HIS A 129 2.87 -17.25 4.22
CA HIS A 129 1.74 -16.33 4.14
C HIS A 129 2.07 -15.01 3.45
N TYR A 130 3.35 -14.70 3.20
CA TYR A 130 3.82 -13.51 2.46
C TYR A 130 3.50 -12.15 3.11
N HIS A 131 3.01 -12.10 4.35
CA HIS A 131 2.76 -10.84 5.06
C HIS A 131 3.97 -10.37 5.88
N ASN A 132 5.00 -11.20 6.00
CA ASN A 132 6.31 -10.86 6.56
C ASN A 132 7.26 -10.23 5.52
N ASP A 133 6.69 -9.45 4.58
CA ASP A 133 7.36 -8.90 3.39
C ASP A 133 7.92 -7.48 3.62
N ASN A 134 8.38 -7.19 4.84
CA ASN A 134 8.74 -5.84 5.28
C ASN A 134 7.60 -4.83 5.12
N TYR A 135 6.36 -5.24 5.43
CA TYR A 135 5.15 -4.41 5.42
C TYR A 135 4.60 -4.01 4.04
N GLN A 136 5.05 -4.60 2.93
CA GLN A 136 4.53 -4.24 1.61
C GLN A 136 3.03 -4.52 1.51
N ILE A 137 2.57 -5.74 1.77
CA ILE A 137 1.13 -6.04 1.69
C ILE A 137 0.32 -5.36 2.80
N ILE A 138 0.89 -5.22 3.99
CA ILE A 138 0.22 -4.54 5.11
C ILE A 138 -0.03 -3.07 4.79
N SER A 139 0.96 -2.39 4.21
CA SER A 139 0.81 -1.01 3.75
C SER A 139 -0.21 -0.86 2.62
N LEU A 140 -0.38 -1.89 1.78
CA LEU A 140 -1.41 -1.91 0.75
C LEU A 140 -2.81 -1.93 1.38
N TYR A 141 -3.06 -2.80 2.35
CA TYR A 141 -4.36 -2.83 3.05
C TYR A 141 -4.67 -1.49 3.71
N LEU A 142 -3.68 -0.88 4.35
CA LEU A 142 -3.82 0.42 5.01
C LEU A 142 -4.08 1.55 4.01
N ALA A 143 -3.31 1.60 2.92
CA ALA A 143 -3.45 2.62 1.87
C ALA A 143 -4.78 2.49 1.13
N PHE A 144 -5.30 1.27 0.98
CA PHE A 144 -6.61 1.08 0.38
C PHE A 144 -7.73 1.37 1.36
N ARG A 145 -7.61 1.05 2.66
CA ARG A 145 -8.64 1.34 3.66
C ARG A 145 -8.72 2.81 4.06
N TYR A 146 -7.58 3.48 4.18
CA TYR A 146 -7.45 4.89 4.57
C TYR A 146 -6.57 5.65 3.55
N PRO A 147 -7.11 5.95 2.35
CA PRO A 147 -6.38 6.57 1.24
C PRO A 147 -5.65 7.87 1.58
N ASP A 148 -6.20 8.66 2.49
CA ASP A 148 -5.70 9.97 2.94
C ASP A 148 -4.64 9.88 4.07
N GLN A 149 -4.40 8.68 4.62
CA GLN A 149 -3.49 8.47 5.75
C GLN A 149 -2.24 7.66 5.40
N TYR A 150 -2.36 6.70 4.48
CA TYR A 150 -1.28 5.77 4.13
C TYR A 150 -1.10 5.62 2.62
N THR A 151 0.08 5.13 2.26
CA THR A 151 0.42 4.70 0.91
C THR A 151 1.32 3.47 0.98
N PHE A 152 1.62 2.85 -0.16
CA PHE A 152 2.40 1.62 -0.17
C PHE A 152 3.82 1.86 0.29
N TYR A 153 4.36 0.89 1.00
CA TYR A 153 5.68 0.95 1.58
C TYR A 153 6.69 0.19 0.72
N ASP A 154 7.78 0.85 0.36
CA ASP A 154 8.99 0.26 -0.22
C ASP A 154 10.20 0.88 0.48
N HIS A 155 10.92 0.06 1.25
CA HIS A 155 12.04 0.53 2.07
C HIS A 155 13.18 1.14 1.24
N GLU A 156 13.54 0.51 0.11
CA GLU A 156 14.68 0.97 -0.69
C GLU A 156 14.33 2.23 -1.47
N ALA A 157 13.11 2.31 -2.00
CA ALA A 157 12.63 3.55 -2.61
C ALA A 157 12.46 4.67 -1.58
N PHE A 158 12.06 4.36 -0.33
CA PHE A 158 12.02 5.34 0.75
C PHE A 158 13.42 5.88 1.10
N LYS A 159 14.44 5.03 1.18
CA LYS A 159 15.83 5.47 1.39
C LYS A 159 16.30 6.43 0.30
N ARG A 160 16.04 6.09 -0.98
CA ARG A 160 16.36 6.96 -2.12
C ARG A 160 15.66 8.31 -2.03
N LEU A 161 14.37 8.31 -1.68
CA LEU A 161 13.62 9.55 -1.45
C LEU A 161 14.27 10.39 -0.36
N MET A 162 14.59 9.79 0.79
CA MET A 162 15.14 10.51 1.95
C MET A 162 16.47 11.20 1.60
N VAL A 163 17.32 10.56 0.79
CA VAL A 163 18.53 11.18 0.23
C VAL A 163 18.17 12.32 -0.72
N ALA A 164 17.26 12.09 -1.66
CA ALA A 164 16.85 13.09 -2.67
C ALA A 164 16.30 14.37 -2.02
N VAL A 165 15.50 14.25 -0.96
CA VAL A 165 14.93 15.40 -0.23
C VAL A 165 15.89 15.97 0.84
N GLY A 166 17.15 15.53 0.85
CA GLY A 166 18.21 16.06 1.70
C GLY A 166 18.05 15.77 3.19
N SER A 167 17.47 14.61 3.56
CA SER A 167 17.52 14.12 4.93
C SER A 167 18.95 13.69 5.28
N ARG A 168 19.37 13.97 6.53
CA ARG A 168 20.67 13.50 7.07
C ARG A 168 20.55 12.18 7.81
N ASP A 169 19.36 11.91 8.32
CA ASP A 169 19.01 10.67 9.01
C ASP A 169 18.21 9.82 8.00
N ILE A 170 18.83 8.74 7.55
CA ILE A 170 18.28 7.80 6.56
C ILE A 170 17.98 6.50 7.31
N PRO A 171 16.74 5.98 7.25
CA PRO A 171 16.39 4.76 7.97
C PRO A 171 17.18 3.56 7.42
N VAL A 172 17.86 2.84 8.31
CA VAL A 172 18.64 1.65 7.97
C VAL A 172 17.78 0.38 7.96
N THR A 173 16.78 0.34 8.85
CA THR A 173 15.81 -0.75 8.97
C THR A 173 14.42 -0.30 8.52
N PRO A 174 13.51 -1.23 8.19
CA PRO A 174 12.13 -0.88 7.91
C PRO A 174 11.48 -0.09 9.06
N ASP A 175 10.86 1.05 8.72
CA ASP A 175 10.23 1.96 9.69
C ASP A 175 8.96 2.56 9.06
N ILE A 176 7.87 1.80 9.14
CA ILE A 176 6.59 2.15 8.54
C ILE A 176 5.96 3.39 9.19
N GLU A 177 6.22 3.64 10.48
CA GLU A 177 5.71 4.80 11.20
C GLU A 177 6.36 6.10 10.71
N ARG A 178 7.68 6.11 10.62
CA ARG A 178 8.41 7.23 10.05
C ARG A 178 8.02 7.45 8.60
N PHE A 179 7.96 6.39 7.81
CA PHE A 179 7.52 6.46 6.42
C PHE A 179 6.15 7.13 6.30
N SER A 180 5.16 6.63 7.04
CA SER A 180 3.79 7.15 7.01
C SER A 180 3.73 8.65 7.36
N LYS A 181 4.49 9.08 8.38
CA LYS A 181 4.61 10.51 8.75
C LYS A 181 5.24 11.35 7.64
N VAL A 182 6.32 10.86 7.02
CA VAL A 182 6.98 11.56 5.91
C VAL A 182 6.06 11.66 4.70
N MET A 183 5.36 10.58 4.33
CA MET A 183 4.44 10.59 3.19
C MET A 183 3.30 11.58 3.38
N ARG A 184 2.67 11.62 4.57
CA ARG A 184 1.65 12.63 4.89
C ARG A 184 2.19 14.05 4.81
N THR A 185 3.40 14.27 5.30
CA THR A 185 4.06 15.59 5.24
C THR A 185 4.30 16.02 3.79
N LEU A 186 4.84 15.13 2.96
CA LEU A 186 5.11 15.40 1.55
C LEU A 186 3.81 15.60 0.77
N TYR A 187 2.78 14.80 1.02
CA TYR A 187 1.46 14.99 0.42
C TYR A 187 0.86 16.35 0.81
N GLY A 188 0.93 16.74 2.08
CA GLY A 188 0.48 18.06 2.53
C GLY A 188 1.22 19.24 1.88
N LEU A 189 2.49 19.09 1.56
CA LEU A 189 3.25 20.07 0.76
C LEU A 189 2.82 20.03 -0.71
N MET A 190 2.67 18.84 -1.29
CA MET A 190 2.26 18.62 -2.68
C MET A 190 0.88 19.19 -2.97
N LYS A 191 -0.06 19.14 -2.00
CA LYS A 191 -1.39 19.76 -2.13
C LYS A 191 -1.34 21.27 -2.37
N LYS A 192 -0.23 21.94 -2.05
CA LYS A 192 -0.02 23.37 -2.30
C LYS A 192 0.51 23.65 -3.71
N GLU A 193 0.93 22.62 -4.45
CA GLU A 193 1.40 22.72 -5.82
C GLU A 193 0.20 22.50 -6.78
N GLU A 194 -0.57 23.56 -7.03
CA GLU A 194 -1.86 23.48 -7.73
C GLU A 194 -1.76 22.82 -9.11
N ARG A 195 -0.75 23.20 -9.89
CA ARG A 195 -0.53 22.68 -11.25
C ARG A 195 -0.23 21.19 -11.24
N LEU A 196 0.63 20.74 -10.33
CA LEU A 196 0.95 19.32 -10.14
C LEU A 196 -0.31 18.53 -9.80
N MET A 197 -1.11 19.01 -8.85
CA MET A 197 -2.36 18.35 -8.47
C MET A 197 -3.41 18.37 -9.58
N GLU A 198 -3.47 19.43 -10.40
CA GLU A 198 -4.35 19.49 -11.56
C GLU A 198 -3.94 18.47 -12.64
N LEU A 199 -2.65 18.36 -12.97
CA LEU A 199 -2.15 17.35 -13.89
C LEU A 199 -2.43 15.93 -13.38
N HIS A 200 -2.21 15.70 -12.08
CA HIS A 200 -2.54 14.43 -11.45
C HIS A 200 -4.04 14.10 -11.56
N ARG A 201 -4.93 15.07 -11.33
CA ARG A 201 -6.39 14.85 -11.47
C ARG A 201 -6.78 14.57 -12.92
N LYS A 202 -6.22 15.30 -13.89
CA LYS A 202 -6.55 15.16 -15.33
C LYS A 202 -6.23 13.78 -15.91
N ARG A 203 -5.26 13.05 -15.35
CA ARG A 203 -4.95 11.68 -15.80
C ARG A 203 -5.89 10.61 -15.24
N LEU A 204 -6.68 10.91 -14.20
CA LEU A 204 -7.64 9.96 -13.65
C LEU A 204 -8.86 9.86 -14.56
N VAL A 205 -9.38 8.65 -14.74
CA VAL A 205 -10.58 8.38 -15.53
C VAL A 205 -11.76 8.14 -14.59
N ALA A 206 -12.75 9.04 -14.67
CA ALA A 206 -13.95 9.01 -13.85
C ALA A 206 -14.68 7.65 -13.96
N GLY A 207 -15.15 7.13 -12.82
CA GLY A 207 -15.80 5.82 -12.74
C GLY A 207 -14.88 4.59 -12.90
N ARG A 208 -13.63 4.76 -13.37
CA ARG A 208 -12.62 3.69 -13.38
C ARG A 208 -11.69 3.80 -12.17
N ASP A 209 -11.21 5.01 -11.93
CA ASP A 209 -10.16 5.30 -10.95
C ASP A 209 -10.77 5.86 -9.66
N TYR A 210 -10.07 5.71 -8.52
CA TYR A 210 -10.48 6.35 -7.27
C TYR A 210 -10.30 7.87 -7.34
N GLU A 211 -11.39 8.63 -7.12
CA GLU A 211 -11.41 10.08 -7.32
C GLU A 211 -11.24 10.89 -6.01
N GLY A 212 -11.22 10.21 -4.85
CA GLY A 212 -11.05 10.84 -3.54
C GLY A 212 -9.61 11.27 -3.23
N GLU A 213 -9.40 11.95 -2.09
CA GLU A 213 -8.06 12.23 -1.60
C GLU A 213 -7.28 10.91 -1.38
N SER A 214 -6.05 10.84 -1.92
CA SER A 214 -5.24 9.62 -1.84
C SER A 214 -3.75 9.92 -1.88
N LEU A 215 -3.00 9.28 -0.98
CA LEU A 215 -1.53 9.33 -0.97
C LEU A 215 -0.91 8.42 -2.05
N LEU A 216 -1.70 7.79 -2.94
CA LEU A 216 -1.15 7.11 -4.11
C LEU A 216 -0.38 8.08 -5.03
N VAL A 217 -0.73 9.37 -5.06
CA VAL A 217 0.08 10.38 -5.76
C VAL A 217 1.47 10.56 -5.11
N ALA A 218 1.55 10.44 -3.79
CA ALA A 218 2.82 10.47 -3.07
C ALA A 218 3.64 9.19 -3.33
N TYR A 219 2.97 8.03 -3.48
CA TYR A 219 3.61 6.79 -3.92
C TYR A 219 4.24 6.92 -5.30
N ASP A 220 3.47 7.45 -6.25
CA ASP A 220 3.98 7.71 -7.59
C ASP A 220 5.20 8.63 -7.56
N PHE A 221 5.07 9.75 -6.83
CA PHE A 221 6.15 10.70 -6.61
C PHE A 221 7.42 10.02 -6.09
N TYR A 222 7.40 9.35 -4.94
CA TYR A 222 8.65 8.86 -4.38
C TYR A 222 9.27 7.72 -5.20
N HIS A 223 8.47 6.90 -5.88
CA HIS A 223 8.99 5.91 -6.82
C HIS A 223 9.60 6.54 -8.08
N THR A 224 9.16 7.72 -8.50
CA THR A 224 9.83 8.46 -9.60
C THR A 224 11.12 9.11 -9.13
N THR A 225 11.19 9.60 -7.89
CA THR A 225 12.40 10.27 -7.37
C THR A 225 13.66 9.40 -7.41
N GLY A 226 13.52 8.07 -7.30
CA GLY A 226 14.65 7.14 -7.36
C GLY A 226 15.22 6.89 -8.77
N HIS A 227 14.48 7.19 -9.84
CA HIS A 227 14.93 6.97 -11.22
C HIS A 227 15.65 8.20 -11.83
N PHE A 228 15.61 9.36 -11.17
CA PHE A 228 16.26 10.58 -11.67
C PHE A 228 17.73 10.72 -11.26
N PHE A 229 18.26 9.77 -10.47
CA PHE A 229 19.63 9.77 -9.96
C PHE A 229 20.43 8.54 -10.44
N THR A 230 19.93 7.83 -11.45
CA THR A 230 20.63 6.76 -12.18
C THR A 230 20.82 7.16 -13.62
#